data_AF-A0A6I9MNN2-F1
#
_entry.id   AF-A0A6I9MNN2-F1
#
_cell.length_a   1.000
_cell.length_b   1.000
_cell.length_c   1.000
_cell.angle_alpha   90.00
_cell.angle_beta   90.00
_cell.angle_gamma   90.00
#
_symmetry.space_group_name_H-M   'P 1'
#
loop_
_entity.id
_entity.type
_entity.pdbx_description
1 polymer ?
#
loop_
_entity_poly.entity_id
_entity_poly.type
_entity_poly.pdbx_seq_one_letter_code
_entity_poly.pdbx_strand_id
1 'polypeptide(L)'
;MVGRHVLNRLQSRLEQASQRQPLNLDYLEFICMSEMTLICSLSAHIHFPQEVLEGLLQLVTRITTEVDGRRTTVVVDRTVGERGRPKLVVSKDHLQNLIEMDLSVPCISKLLGISCKTVRRRMQQWGLSIRESYSKMTDDELDSLVSAIKEDSPNLGHRMVKGRLKALDHRVQWTRVWESMHRVDSLGILERMTSLGCVVRRTYSVPAPLSLLHVDTNHKLI
;
A
#
# COMPACT_ATOMS: atom_id res chain seq x y z
N MET A 1 30.30 2.14 -22.39
CA MET A 1 30.05 3.18 -21.37
C MET A 1 28.81 2.86 -20.54
N VAL A 2 27.66 2.62 -21.18
CA VAL A 2 26.36 2.35 -20.52
C VAL A 2 26.38 1.15 -19.56
N GLY A 3 26.97 0.00 -19.95
CA GLY A 3 27.03 -1.18 -19.08
C GLY A 3 27.71 -0.95 -17.73
N ARG A 4 28.80 -0.16 -17.71
CA ARG A 4 29.51 0.20 -16.48
C ARG A 4 28.68 1.10 -15.57
N HIS A 5 27.87 2.00 -16.14
CA HIS A 5 26.93 2.82 -15.37
C HIS A 5 25.82 1.99 -14.73
N VAL A 6 25.31 0.97 -15.43
CA VAL A 6 24.29 0.04 -14.89
C VAL A 6 24.86 -0.74 -13.71
N LEU A 7 26.08 -1.27 -13.84
CA LEU A 7 26.75 -2.02 -12.77
C LEU A 7 27.08 -1.13 -11.55
N ASN A 8 27.59 0.08 -11.77
CA ASN A 8 27.84 1.03 -10.68
C ASN A 8 26.55 1.44 -9.96
N ARG A 9 25.44 1.58 -10.71
CA ARG A 9 24.12 1.87 -10.14
C ARG A 9 23.59 0.71 -9.30
N LEU A 10 23.72 -0.53 -9.80
CA LEU A 10 23.38 -1.75 -9.04
C LEU A 10 24.18 -1.80 -7.73
N GLN A 11 25.50 -1.62 -7.81
CA GLN A 11 26.37 -1.63 -6.63
C GLN A 11 25.96 -0.58 -5.61
N SER A 12 25.81 0.69 -6.03
CA SER A 12 25.43 1.78 -5.13
C SER A 12 24.08 1.54 -4.44
N ARG A 13 23.10 0.98 -5.15
CA ARG A 13 21.78 0.65 -4.58
C ARG A 13 21.84 -0.51 -3.58
N LEU A 14 22.64 -1.54 -3.86
CA LEU A 14 22.83 -2.65 -2.93
C LEU A 14 23.59 -2.21 -1.67
N GLU A 15 24.62 -1.37 -1.80
CA GLU A 15 25.34 -0.78 -0.67
C GLU A 15 24.42 0.09 0.20
N GLN A 16 23.58 0.91 -0.42
CA GLN A 16 22.59 1.70 0.32
C GLN A 16 21.55 0.83 1.02
N ALA A 17 21.13 -0.27 0.39
CA ALA A 17 20.17 -1.19 0.97
C ALA A 17 20.76 -1.99 2.15
N SER A 18 22.04 -2.38 2.07
CA SER A 18 22.74 -3.12 3.13
C SER A 18 23.07 -2.28 4.36
N GLN A 19 23.19 -0.96 4.19
CA GLN A 19 23.39 0.00 5.29
C GLN A 19 22.12 0.25 6.12
N ARG A 20 20.92 -0.09 5.61
CA ARG A 20 19.67 0.09 6.34
C ARG A 20 19.50 -1.04 7.37
N GLN A 21 19.40 -0.68 8.64
CA GLN A 21 19.07 -1.61 9.73
C GLN A 21 17.69 -1.28 10.33
N PRO A 22 16.79 -2.26 10.50
CA PRO A 22 16.93 -3.66 10.07
C PRO A 22 16.90 -3.80 8.55
N LEU A 23 17.49 -4.89 8.04
CA LEU A 23 17.56 -5.17 6.61
C LEU A 23 16.15 -5.29 6.02
N ASN A 24 15.79 -4.35 5.14
CA ASN A 24 14.48 -4.33 4.48
C ASN A 24 14.51 -5.27 3.27
N LEU A 25 14.03 -6.50 3.46
CA LEU A 25 14.01 -7.52 2.40
C LEU A 25 13.07 -7.16 1.25
N ASP A 26 11.94 -6.50 1.50
CA ASP A 26 11.01 -6.08 0.44
C ASP A 26 11.65 -5.05 -0.50
N TYR A 27 12.42 -4.12 0.08
CA TYR A 27 13.19 -3.13 -0.67
C TYR A 27 14.33 -3.77 -1.46
N LEU A 28 15.03 -4.75 -0.88
CA LEU A 28 16.07 -5.52 -1.57
C LEU A 28 15.50 -6.35 -2.72
N GLU A 29 14.37 -7.03 -2.51
CA GLU A 29 13.66 -7.78 -3.54
C GLU A 29 13.32 -6.87 -4.73
N PHE A 30 12.75 -5.71 -4.44
CA PHE A 30 12.43 -4.70 -5.44
C PHE A 30 13.68 -4.24 -6.23
N ILE A 31 14.76 -3.88 -5.54
CA ILE A 31 16.01 -3.49 -6.21
C ILE A 31 16.48 -4.62 -7.12
N CYS A 32 16.70 -5.81 -6.57
CA CYS A 32 17.27 -6.93 -7.31
C CYS A 32 16.42 -7.32 -8.53
N MET A 33 15.09 -7.37 -8.40
CA MET A 33 14.18 -7.61 -9.54
C MET A 33 14.25 -6.50 -10.59
N SER A 34 14.26 -5.23 -10.15
CA SER A 34 14.31 -4.08 -11.06
C SER A 34 15.63 -4.05 -11.86
N GLU A 35 16.75 -4.33 -11.20
CA GLU A 35 18.07 -4.36 -11.83
C GLU A 35 18.23 -5.59 -12.73
N MET A 36 17.71 -6.76 -12.32
CA MET A 36 17.70 -7.95 -13.18
C MET A 36 16.89 -7.70 -14.46
N THR A 37 15.73 -7.05 -14.35
CA THR A 37 14.89 -6.71 -15.52
C THR A 37 15.62 -5.74 -16.45
N LEU A 38 16.29 -4.72 -15.89
CA LEU A 38 17.08 -3.77 -16.65
C LEU A 38 18.24 -4.46 -17.38
N ILE A 39 19.00 -5.32 -16.70
CA ILE A 39 20.12 -6.06 -17.27
C ILE A 39 19.63 -7.00 -18.38
N CYS A 40 18.54 -7.74 -18.15
CA CYS A 40 17.92 -8.60 -19.17
C CYS A 40 17.53 -7.80 -20.42
N SER A 41 16.93 -6.62 -20.28
CA SER A 41 16.54 -5.76 -21.41
C SER A 41 17.73 -5.23 -22.21
N LEU A 42 18.86 -5.02 -21.54
CA LEU A 42 20.09 -4.50 -22.16
C LEU A 42 21.01 -5.61 -22.67
N SER A 43 20.76 -6.88 -22.30
CA SER A 43 21.62 -8.02 -22.66
C SER A 43 21.72 -8.24 -24.17
N ALA A 44 20.68 -7.85 -24.93
CA ALA A 44 20.67 -7.88 -26.40
C ALA A 44 21.68 -6.91 -27.05
N HIS A 45 22.15 -5.90 -26.30
CA HIS A 45 23.00 -4.83 -26.83
C HIS A 45 24.31 -4.65 -26.05
N ILE A 46 24.39 -5.19 -24.83
CA ILE A 46 25.51 -5.03 -23.92
C ILE A 46 25.80 -6.38 -23.26
N HIS A 47 27.03 -6.85 -23.40
CA HIS A 47 27.47 -8.05 -22.70
C HIS A 47 27.79 -7.71 -21.24
N PHE A 48 27.08 -8.36 -20.32
CA PHE A 48 27.36 -8.30 -18.88
C PHE A 48 28.15 -9.54 -18.43
N PRO A 49 29.07 -9.43 -17.46
CA PRO A 49 29.80 -10.57 -16.92
C PRO A 49 28.86 -11.60 -16.31
N GLN A 50 29.10 -12.88 -16.61
CA GLN A 50 28.23 -13.98 -16.20
C GLN A 50 28.20 -14.15 -14.66
N GLU A 51 29.31 -13.87 -14.01
CA GLU A 51 29.46 -13.96 -12.55
C GLU A 51 28.52 -12.98 -11.83
N VAL A 52 28.32 -11.80 -12.41
CA VAL A 52 27.41 -10.78 -11.86
C VAL A 52 25.96 -11.20 -12.03
N LEU A 53 25.62 -11.79 -13.18
CA LEU A 53 24.28 -12.30 -13.46
C LEU A 53 23.92 -13.46 -12.52
N GLU A 54 24.84 -14.41 -12.36
CA GLU A 54 24.66 -15.55 -11.46
C GLU A 54 24.56 -15.10 -10.00
N GLY A 55 25.42 -14.18 -9.57
CA GLY A 55 25.36 -13.60 -8.22
C GLY A 55 24.03 -12.89 -7.95
N LEU A 56 23.53 -12.11 -8.92
CA LEU A 56 22.26 -11.40 -8.78
C LEU A 56 21.07 -12.38 -8.76
N LEU A 57 21.07 -13.42 -9.60
CA LEU A 57 20.05 -14.47 -9.61
C LEU A 57 20.02 -15.25 -8.28
N GLN A 58 21.18 -15.60 -7.74
CA GLN A 58 21.28 -16.26 -6.43
C GLN A 58 20.75 -15.35 -5.32
N LEU A 59 21.07 -14.06 -5.37
CA LEU A 59 20.59 -13.08 -4.40
C LEU A 59 19.06 -12.92 -4.47
N VAL A 60 18.49 -12.77 -5.67
CA VAL A 60 17.03 -12.73 -5.89
C VAL A 60 16.37 -13.97 -5.31
N THR A 61 16.90 -15.16 -5.64
CA THR A 61 16.34 -16.44 -5.19
C THR A 61 16.35 -16.56 -3.67
N ARG A 62 17.45 -16.18 -3.02
CA ARG A 62 17.54 -16.19 -1.55
C ARG A 62 16.56 -15.23 -0.91
N ILE A 63 16.45 -14.01 -1.45
CA ILE A 63 15.52 -13.01 -0.93
C ILE A 63 14.07 -13.50 -1.10
N THR A 64 13.68 -14.01 -2.27
CA THR A 64 12.32 -14.52 -2.48
C THR A 64 12.01 -15.69 -1.58
N THR A 65 12.94 -16.63 -1.35
CA THR A 65 12.71 -17.74 -0.40
C THR A 65 12.53 -17.26 1.04
N GLU A 66 13.29 -16.25 1.47
CA GLU A 66 13.17 -15.67 2.82
C GLU A 66 11.89 -14.84 2.95
N VAL A 67 11.52 -14.07 1.93
CA VAL A 67 10.25 -13.32 1.88
C VAL A 67 9.06 -14.27 1.87
N ASP A 68 9.12 -15.37 1.12
CA ASP A 68 8.08 -16.41 1.13
C ASP A 68 8.03 -17.17 2.46
N GLY A 69 9.17 -17.44 3.10
CA GLY A 69 9.23 -18.00 4.45
C GLY A 69 8.64 -17.06 5.51
N ARG A 70 8.76 -15.74 5.30
CA ARG A 70 8.11 -14.69 6.11
C ARG A 70 6.63 -14.51 5.81
N ARG A 71 6.11 -15.02 4.69
CA ARG A 71 4.66 -15.01 4.45
C ARG A 71 4.03 -15.91 5.49
N THR A 72 3.61 -15.31 6.60
CA THR A 72 2.77 -15.95 7.61
C THR A 72 1.56 -16.52 6.88
N THR A 73 1.55 -17.85 6.74
CA THR A 73 0.33 -18.56 6.42
C THR A 73 -0.57 -18.33 7.62
N VAL A 74 -1.65 -17.58 7.43
CA VAL A 74 -2.61 -17.35 8.52
C VAL A 74 -3.35 -18.66 8.75
N VAL A 75 -2.81 -19.48 9.65
CA VAL A 75 -3.44 -20.73 10.07
C VAL A 75 -4.54 -20.37 11.07
N VAL A 76 -5.78 -20.36 10.59
CA VAL A 76 -6.95 -20.23 11.46
C VAL A 76 -7.22 -21.59 12.11
N ASP A 77 -7.00 -21.65 13.42
CA ASP A 77 -7.17 -22.86 14.20
C ASP A 77 -8.63 -23.38 14.16
N ARG A 78 -8.81 -24.69 14.35
CA ARG A 78 -10.12 -25.35 14.22
C ARG A 78 -10.41 -26.15 15.47
N THR A 79 -11.44 -25.75 16.22
CA THR A 79 -11.96 -26.56 17.31
C THR A 79 -13.03 -27.52 16.78
N VAL A 80 -12.81 -28.82 16.99
CA VAL A 80 -13.79 -29.87 16.71
C VAL A 80 -14.75 -29.94 17.91
N GLY A 81 -16.05 -29.78 17.64
CA GLY A 81 -17.10 -30.03 18.64
C GLY A 81 -17.65 -31.44 18.50
N GLU A 82 -18.49 -31.87 19.44
CA GLU A 82 -19.09 -33.21 19.44
C GLU A 82 -19.96 -33.48 18.19
N ARG A 83 -20.56 -32.43 17.60
CA ARG A 83 -21.38 -32.51 16.38
C ARG A 83 -21.19 -31.29 15.48
N GLY A 84 -21.28 -31.53 14.17
CA GLY A 84 -21.31 -30.48 13.14
C GLY A 84 -19.94 -30.08 12.57
N ARG A 85 -19.92 -29.03 11.74
CA ARG A 85 -18.71 -28.53 11.08
C ARG A 85 -17.74 -27.89 12.11
N PRO A 86 -16.43 -28.18 12.05
CA PRO A 86 -15.45 -27.59 12.97
C PRO A 86 -15.51 -26.05 12.99
N LYS A 87 -15.37 -25.47 14.18
CA LYS A 87 -15.46 -24.03 14.40
C LYS A 87 -14.09 -23.39 14.17
N LEU A 88 -14.00 -22.47 13.21
CA LEU A 88 -12.77 -21.71 12.91
C LEU A 88 -12.50 -20.67 13.99
N VAL A 89 -11.45 -20.86 14.80
CA VAL A 89 -11.05 -20.01 15.94
C VAL A 89 -10.20 -18.84 15.48
N VAL A 90 -10.67 -17.64 15.82
CA VAL A 90 -9.91 -16.39 15.68
C VAL A 90 -9.86 -15.79 17.08
N SER A 91 -8.65 -15.53 17.58
CA SER A 91 -8.47 -14.92 18.90
C SER A 91 -9.08 -13.51 18.92
N LYS A 92 -9.56 -13.10 20.10
CA LYS A 92 -10.16 -11.78 20.31
C LYS A 92 -9.14 -10.68 20.00
N ASP A 93 -7.95 -10.80 20.58
CA ASP A 93 -6.89 -9.79 20.46
C ASP A 93 -6.43 -9.63 19.02
N HIS A 94 -6.29 -10.74 18.27
CA HIS A 94 -5.90 -10.67 16.87
C HIS A 94 -6.96 -9.96 16.03
N LEU A 95 -8.24 -10.28 16.24
CA LEU A 95 -9.32 -9.62 15.51
C LEU A 95 -9.46 -8.14 15.88
N GLN A 96 -9.21 -7.80 17.15
CA GLN A 96 -9.20 -6.41 17.62
C GLN A 96 -8.06 -5.62 16.98
N ASN A 97 -6.82 -6.14 16.98
CA ASN A 97 -5.68 -5.48 16.34
C ASN A 97 -5.93 -5.22 14.85
N LEU A 98 -6.53 -6.18 14.13
CA LEU A 98 -6.87 -6.00 12.72
C LEU A 98 -7.92 -4.88 12.50
N ILE A 99 -8.86 -4.73 13.44
CA ILE A 99 -9.83 -3.64 13.40
C ILE A 99 -9.15 -2.31 13.67
N GLU A 100 -8.27 -2.23 14.65
CA GLU A 100 -7.47 -1.04 15.01
C GLU A 100 -6.57 -0.59 13.86
N MET A 101 -6.05 -1.52 13.06
CA MET A 101 -5.31 -1.24 11.82
C MET A 101 -6.15 -0.65 10.67
N ASP A 102 -7.39 -0.23 10.92
CA ASP A 102 -8.33 0.29 9.92
C ASP A 102 -8.76 -0.69 8.83
N LEU A 103 -8.54 -2.00 9.01
CA LEU A 103 -8.88 -2.98 7.99
C LEU A 103 -10.39 -3.19 7.93
N SER A 104 -10.92 -3.18 6.71
CA SER A 104 -12.33 -3.49 6.46
C SER A 104 -12.60 -4.99 6.66
N VAL A 105 -13.83 -5.36 7.01
CA VAL A 105 -14.23 -6.78 7.13
C VAL A 105 -13.90 -7.61 5.88
N PRO A 106 -14.10 -7.11 4.64
CA PRO A 106 -13.65 -7.82 3.44
C PRO A 106 -12.14 -8.00 3.35
N CYS A 107 -11.35 -7.03 3.79
CA CYS A 107 -9.89 -7.13 3.84
C CYS A 107 -9.45 -8.16 4.88
N ILE A 108 -9.99 -8.09 6.10
CA ILE A 108 -9.75 -9.07 7.18
C ILE A 108 -10.11 -10.48 6.71
N SER A 109 -11.24 -10.63 6.03
CA SER A 109 -11.70 -11.90 5.46
C SER A 109 -10.69 -12.50 4.48
N LYS A 110 -10.14 -11.67 3.57
CA LYS A 110 -9.09 -12.10 2.63
C LYS A 110 -7.78 -12.44 3.35
N LEU A 111 -7.36 -11.61 4.29
CA LEU A 111 -6.13 -11.79 5.07
C LEU A 111 -6.15 -13.09 5.87
N LEU A 112 -7.28 -13.38 6.53
CA LEU A 112 -7.45 -14.57 7.36
C LEU A 112 -7.85 -15.83 6.56
N GLY A 113 -8.13 -15.72 5.26
CA GLY A 113 -8.62 -16.83 4.45
C GLY A 113 -9.98 -17.40 4.89
N ILE A 114 -10.82 -16.60 5.56
CA ILE A 114 -12.14 -17.02 6.06
C ILE A 114 -13.25 -16.16 5.49
N SER A 115 -14.48 -16.67 5.46
CA SER A 115 -15.62 -15.90 4.96
C SER A 115 -15.92 -14.64 5.80
N CYS A 116 -16.40 -13.57 5.17
CA CYS A 116 -16.89 -12.38 5.88
C CYS A 116 -17.97 -12.71 6.92
N LYS A 117 -18.79 -13.74 6.68
CA LYS A 117 -19.79 -14.22 7.65
C LYS A 117 -19.12 -14.74 8.93
N THR A 118 -18.02 -15.49 8.78
CA THR A 118 -17.24 -15.98 9.93
C THR A 118 -16.63 -14.81 10.72
N VAL A 119 -16.04 -13.82 10.04
CA VAL A 119 -15.48 -12.63 10.68
C VAL A 119 -16.55 -11.90 11.49
N ARG A 120 -17.69 -11.56 10.87
CA ARG A 120 -18.79 -10.85 11.57
C ARG A 120 -19.34 -11.63 12.77
N ARG A 121 -19.49 -12.95 12.64
CA ARG A 121 -19.91 -13.80 13.75
C ARG A 121 -18.91 -13.77 14.90
N ARG A 122 -17.61 -13.77 14.61
CA ARG A 122 -16.56 -13.67 15.64
C ARG A 122 -16.54 -12.28 16.28
N MET A 123 -16.71 -11.21 15.49
CA MET A 123 -16.86 -9.86 16.02
C MET A 123 -18.04 -9.76 17.00
N GLN A 124 -19.21 -10.29 16.61
CA GLN A 124 -20.39 -10.29 17.46
C GLN A 124 -20.19 -11.10 18.76
N GLN A 125 -19.54 -12.28 18.66
CA GLN A 125 -19.23 -13.11 19.83
C GLN A 125 -18.38 -12.35 20.87
N TRP A 126 -17.47 -11.49 20.40
CA TRP A 126 -16.54 -10.76 21.25
C TRP A 126 -16.97 -9.32 21.55
N GLY A 127 -18.15 -8.89 21.07
CA GLY A 127 -18.62 -7.51 21.24
C GLY A 127 -17.77 -6.47 20.49
N LEU A 128 -17.09 -6.85 19.40
CA LEU A 128 -16.24 -5.96 18.62
C LEU A 128 -17.05 -5.23 17.54
N SER A 129 -16.91 -3.90 17.47
CA SER A 129 -17.59 -3.06 16.49
C SER A 129 -16.63 -2.07 15.83
N ILE A 130 -16.55 -2.11 14.49
CA ILE A 130 -15.83 -1.08 13.73
C ILE A 130 -16.47 0.29 13.95
N ARG A 131 -17.79 0.36 14.16
CA ARG A 131 -18.48 1.64 14.36
C ARG A 131 -18.06 2.32 15.66
N GLU A 132 -17.80 1.53 16.70
CA GLU A 132 -17.39 2.05 18.01
C GLU A 132 -15.94 2.54 18.01
N SER A 133 -15.13 2.10 17.05
CA SER A 133 -13.76 2.57 16.89
C SER A 133 -13.64 3.94 16.20
N TYR A 134 -14.74 4.48 15.64
CA TYR A 134 -14.71 5.83 15.07
C TYR A 134 -14.66 6.88 16.18
N SER A 135 -13.96 7.98 15.92
CA SER A 135 -13.90 9.12 16.83
C SER A 135 -15.29 9.72 17.03
N LYS A 136 -15.63 10.00 18.29
CA LYS A 136 -16.90 10.63 18.70
C LYS A 136 -16.93 12.15 18.54
N MET A 137 -15.92 12.71 17.87
CA MET A 137 -15.79 14.16 17.64
C MET A 137 -17.00 14.71 16.91
N THR A 138 -17.35 15.96 17.23
CA THR A 138 -18.42 16.69 16.54
C THR A 138 -17.98 17.14 15.15
N ASP A 139 -18.92 17.60 14.32
CA ASP A 139 -18.58 18.12 12.99
C ASP A 139 -17.80 19.44 13.08
N ASP A 140 -18.07 20.27 14.09
CA ASP A 140 -17.35 21.54 14.32
C ASP A 140 -15.88 21.30 14.74
N GLU A 141 -15.65 20.31 15.61
CA GLU A 141 -14.30 19.87 15.99
C GLU A 141 -13.53 19.33 14.77
N LEU A 142 -14.20 18.52 13.94
CA LEU A 142 -13.62 17.99 12.72
C LEU A 142 -13.26 19.11 11.75
N ASP A 143 -14.14 20.09 11.55
CA ASP A 143 -13.93 21.23 10.65
C ASP A 143 -12.77 22.10 11.13
N SER A 144 -12.64 22.30 12.44
CA SER A 144 -11.51 23.04 13.02
C SER A 144 -10.17 22.34 12.75
N LEU A 145 -10.12 21.01 12.93
CA LEU A 145 -8.92 20.21 12.63
C LEU A 145 -8.60 20.20 11.13
N VAL A 146 -9.61 20.05 10.27
CA VAL A 146 -9.43 20.08 8.82
C VAL A 146 -8.94 21.45 8.36
N SER A 147 -9.46 22.53 8.96
CA SER A 147 -8.99 23.91 8.69
C SER A 147 -7.52 24.07 9.04
N ALA A 148 -7.10 23.64 10.23
CA ALA A 148 -5.70 23.68 10.64
C ALA A 148 -4.78 22.87 9.69
N ILE A 149 -5.20 21.67 9.28
CA ILE A 149 -4.45 20.85 8.29
C ILE A 149 -4.34 21.57 6.94
N LYS A 150 -5.36 22.33 6.57
CA LYS A 150 -5.40 23.09 5.31
C LYS A 150 -4.59 24.37 5.35
N GLU A 151 -4.53 25.05 6.48
CA GLU A 151 -3.63 26.19 6.68
C GLU A 151 -2.17 25.75 6.54
N ASP A 152 -1.80 24.61 7.14
CA ASP A 152 -0.46 24.02 7.00
C ASP A 152 -0.15 23.57 5.57
N SER A 153 -1.15 23.08 4.84
CA SER A 153 -0.96 22.49 3.51
C SER A 153 -2.23 22.61 2.64
N PRO A 154 -2.43 23.74 1.93
CA PRO A 154 -3.69 24.06 1.26
C PRO A 154 -4.04 23.08 0.13
N ASN A 155 -3.03 22.48 -0.49
CA ASN A 155 -3.18 21.58 -1.63
C ASN A 155 -3.52 20.12 -1.26
N LEU A 156 -3.63 19.77 0.02
CA LEU A 156 -3.94 18.38 0.40
C LEU A 156 -5.35 17.98 -0.03
N GLY A 157 -5.45 16.89 -0.79
CA GLY A 157 -6.73 16.27 -1.11
C GLY A 157 -7.31 15.46 0.08
N HIS A 158 -8.59 15.10 -0.01
CA HIS A 158 -9.33 14.37 1.02
C HIS A 158 -8.62 13.09 1.52
N ARG A 159 -7.89 12.37 0.66
CA ARG A 159 -7.13 11.17 1.05
C ARG A 159 -6.00 11.49 2.03
N MET A 160 -5.24 12.55 1.76
CA MET A 160 -4.13 12.97 2.61
C MET A 160 -4.62 13.59 3.90
N VAL A 161 -5.71 14.37 3.84
CA VAL A 161 -6.37 14.92 5.04
C VAL A 161 -6.83 13.81 5.98
N LYS A 162 -7.49 12.77 5.45
CA LYS A 162 -7.83 11.60 6.27
C LYS A 162 -6.60 10.91 6.86
N GLY A 163 -5.51 10.80 6.10
CA GLY A 163 -4.24 10.26 6.59
C GLY A 163 -3.65 11.09 7.74
N ARG A 164 -3.73 12.42 7.65
CA ARG A 164 -3.31 13.34 8.71
C ARG A 164 -4.19 13.22 9.96
N LEU A 165 -5.52 13.16 9.80
CA LEU A 165 -6.44 12.91 10.91
C LEU A 165 -6.10 11.59 11.61
N LYS A 166 -5.80 10.53 10.86
CA LYS A 166 -5.34 9.26 11.42
C LYS A 166 -4.02 9.38 12.18
N ALA A 167 -3.06 10.15 11.68
CA ALA A 167 -1.79 10.39 12.38
C ALA A 167 -1.98 11.17 13.69
N LEU A 168 -3.06 11.94 13.81
CA LEU A 168 -3.52 12.60 15.04
C LEU A 168 -4.43 11.69 15.91
N ASP A 169 -4.43 10.38 15.64
CA ASP A 169 -5.23 9.37 16.34
C ASP A 169 -6.76 9.55 16.20
N HIS A 170 -7.19 10.15 15.09
CA HIS A 170 -8.59 10.34 14.78
C HIS A 170 -9.06 9.43 13.64
N ARG A 171 -9.82 8.39 14.01
CA ARG A 171 -10.46 7.49 13.06
C ARG A 171 -11.81 8.05 12.63
N VAL A 172 -11.86 8.72 11.47
CA VAL A 172 -13.08 9.36 10.95
C VAL A 172 -13.63 8.65 9.71
N GLN A 173 -14.97 8.61 9.59
CA GLN A 173 -15.66 8.08 8.42
C GLN A 173 -15.32 8.88 7.16
N TRP A 174 -15.22 8.20 6.01
CA TRP A 174 -14.92 8.88 4.74
C TRP A 174 -15.95 9.97 4.37
N THR A 175 -17.23 9.72 4.65
CA THR A 175 -18.31 10.69 4.38
C THR A 175 -18.12 11.96 5.18
N ARG A 176 -17.84 11.86 6.49
CA ARG A 176 -17.61 13.02 7.36
C ARG A 176 -16.39 13.84 6.94
N VAL A 177 -15.28 13.19 6.57
CA VAL A 177 -14.10 13.89 6.04
C VAL A 177 -14.44 14.64 4.75
N TRP A 178 -15.23 14.02 3.88
CA TRP A 178 -15.64 14.64 2.62
C TRP A 178 -16.55 15.85 2.87
N GLU A 179 -17.55 15.72 3.74
CA GLU A 179 -18.47 16.79 4.13
C GLU A 179 -17.73 17.95 4.79
N SER A 180 -16.82 17.66 5.73
CA SER A 180 -15.96 18.67 6.37
C SER A 180 -15.11 19.43 5.36
N MET A 181 -14.46 18.73 4.44
CA MET A 181 -13.70 19.35 3.34
C MET A 181 -14.57 20.23 2.44
N HIS A 182 -15.84 19.88 2.21
CA HIS A 182 -16.76 20.73 1.45
C HIS A 182 -17.13 22.01 2.20
N ARG A 183 -17.29 21.93 3.52
CA ARG A 183 -17.59 23.10 4.36
C ARG A 183 -16.39 24.03 4.48
N VAL A 184 -15.19 23.47 4.69
CA VAL A 184 -13.96 24.23 4.98
C VAL A 184 -13.23 24.71 3.72
N ASP A 185 -13.15 23.90 2.67
CA ASP A 185 -12.25 24.11 1.51
C ASP A 185 -13.01 24.19 0.18
N SER A 186 -14.28 24.63 0.18
CA SER A 186 -15.06 24.77 -1.06
C SER A 186 -14.37 25.69 -2.09
N LEU A 187 -13.82 26.81 -1.64
CA LEU A 187 -13.07 27.75 -2.49
C LEU A 187 -11.75 27.16 -2.98
N GLY A 188 -10.96 26.52 -2.12
CA GLY A 188 -9.70 25.91 -2.54
C GLY A 188 -9.90 24.69 -3.45
N ILE A 189 -11.03 23.97 -3.35
CA ILE A 189 -11.44 22.99 -4.36
C ILE A 189 -11.68 23.68 -5.71
N LEU A 190 -12.43 24.78 -5.74
CA LEU A 190 -12.73 25.52 -6.97
C LEU A 190 -11.47 26.11 -7.60
N GLU A 191 -10.59 26.72 -6.80
CA GLU A 191 -9.29 27.20 -7.24
C GLU A 191 -8.46 26.08 -7.85
N ARG A 192 -8.41 24.89 -7.23
CA ARG A 192 -7.71 23.74 -7.81
C ARG A 192 -8.37 23.27 -9.11
N MET A 193 -9.69 23.23 -9.20
CA MET A 193 -10.39 22.86 -10.42
C MET A 193 -10.15 23.83 -11.58
N THR A 194 -9.97 25.11 -11.28
CA THR A 194 -9.75 26.17 -12.28
C THR A 194 -8.26 26.34 -12.63
N SER A 195 -7.36 26.21 -11.66
CA SER A 195 -5.90 26.37 -11.83
C SER A 195 -5.21 25.11 -12.36
N LEU A 196 -5.60 23.92 -11.88
CA LEU A 196 -5.14 22.65 -12.44
C LEU A 196 -6.01 22.38 -13.67
N GLY A 197 -5.64 22.99 -14.79
CA GLY A 197 -6.31 22.77 -16.07
C GLY A 197 -6.59 21.28 -16.29
N CYS A 198 -7.79 20.96 -16.80
CA CYS A 198 -8.17 19.59 -17.07
C CYS A 198 -7.07 18.90 -17.89
N VAL A 199 -6.53 17.77 -17.41
CA VAL A 199 -5.56 16.99 -18.18
C VAL A 199 -6.25 16.52 -19.44
N VAL A 200 -5.97 17.20 -20.55
CA VAL A 200 -6.50 16.84 -21.87
C VAL A 200 -5.93 15.48 -22.22
N ARG A 201 -6.75 14.43 -22.06
CA ARG A 201 -6.39 13.09 -22.52
C ARG A 201 -6.24 13.16 -24.03
N ARG A 202 -5.02 12.89 -24.51
CA ARG A 202 -4.73 12.83 -25.93
C ARG A 202 -5.24 11.50 -26.49
N THR A 203 -6.01 11.56 -27.57
CA THR A 203 -6.29 10.39 -28.38
C THR A 203 -5.08 10.14 -29.26
N TYR A 204 -4.42 9.00 -29.07
CA TYR A 204 -3.30 8.60 -29.92
C TYR A 204 -3.84 7.84 -31.14
N SER A 205 -3.47 8.29 -32.34
CA SER A 205 -3.62 7.51 -33.57
C SER A 205 -2.24 7.01 -33.96
N VAL A 206 -2.11 5.69 -34.10
CA VAL A 206 -0.83 5.02 -34.27
C VAL A 206 -0.87 4.11 -35.51
N PRO A 207 0.16 4.11 -36.36
CA PRO A 207 0.13 3.39 -37.64
C PRO A 207 0.22 1.86 -37.49
N ALA A 208 0.74 1.36 -36.37
CA ALA A 208 0.86 -0.07 -36.08
C ALA A 208 0.91 -0.34 -34.56
N PRO A 209 0.62 -1.57 -34.11
CA PRO A 209 0.86 -1.99 -32.72
C PRO A 209 2.30 -1.69 -32.28
N LEU A 210 2.49 -1.31 -31.01
CA LEU A 210 3.79 -0.95 -30.39
C LEU A 210 4.49 0.32 -30.91
N SER A 211 3.89 1.07 -31.83
CA SER A 211 4.50 2.31 -32.34
C SER A 211 4.41 3.52 -31.37
N LEU A 212 3.65 3.39 -30.27
CA LEU A 212 3.64 4.34 -29.16
C LEU A 212 3.73 3.59 -27.84
N LEU A 213 4.73 3.93 -27.03
CA LEU A 213 4.89 3.42 -25.68
C LEU A 213 4.54 4.54 -24.68
N HIS A 214 3.45 4.35 -23.94
CA HIS A 214 3.09 5.22 -22.83
C HIS A 214 3.70 4.67 -21.54
N VAL A 215 4.64 5.41 -20.94
CA VAL A 215 5.24 5.05 -19.65
C VAL A 215 4.52 5.83 -18.56
N ASP A 216 3.56 5.16 -17.90
CA ASP A 216 2.85 5.74 -16.76
C ASP A 216 3.68 5.54 -15.48
N THR A 217 4.13 6.65 -14.87
CA THR A 217 4.81 6.59 -13.58
C THR A 217 3.74 6.59 -12.48
N ASN A 218 3.32 5.39 -12.09
CA ASN A 218 2.26 5.21 -11.08
C ASN A 218 2.75 5.61 -9.68
N HIS A 219 2.79 6.92 -9.40
CA HIS A 219 3.22 7.50 -8.11
C HIS A 219 2.30 7.15 -6.93
N LYS A 220 1.26 6.33 -7.14
CA LYS A 220 0.39 5.78 -6.08
C LYS A 220 0.97 4.53 -5.40
N LEU A 221 2.11 4.02 -5.86
CA LEU A 221 2.78 2.81 -5.36
C LEU A 221 4.04 3.08 -4.52
N ILE A 222 4.29 4.34 -4.18
CA ILE A 222 5.35 4.78 -3.25
C ILE A 222 4.75 5.25 -1.93
#